data_AF-A0A6A7LLL3-F1
#
_entry.id   AF-A0A6A7LLL3-F1
#
_cell.length_a   1.000
_cell.length_b   1.000
_cell.length_c   1.000
_cell.angle_alpha   90.00
_cell.angle_beta   90.00
_cell.angle_gamma   90.00
#
_symmetry.space_group_name_H-M   'P 1'
#
loop_
_entity.id
_entity.type
_entity.pdbx_description
1 polymer ?
#
loop_
_entity_poly.entity_id
_entity_poly.type
_entity_poly.pdbx_seq_one_letter_code
_entity_poly.pdbx_strand_id
1 'polypeptide(L)'
;MNESKLFFVTKVTGIFAVLMVIGAFALSQTATVGVVFGEAVPLIPINTGNSNLNNELPLFYDCIEDAVDNSLLSTEPNYFKKEPTRAEVRGCFEDTIGNTGQ
;
A
#
# COMPACT_ATOMS: atom_id res chain seq x y z
N MET A 1 -37.86 -47.14 17.13
CA MET A 1 -36.99 -46.19 16.39
C MET A 1 -35.64 -46.87 16.24
N ASN A 2 -35.15 -47.08 15.01
CA ASN A 2 -34.03 -47.99 14.75
C ASN A 2 -32.69 -47.33 15.08
N GLU A 3 -31.81 -48.03 15.80
CA GLU A 3 -30.50 -47.52 16.25
C GLU A 3 -29.63 -46.98 15.10
N SER A 4 -29.76 -47.57 13.90
CA SER A 4 -29.09 -47.13 12.68
C SER A 4 -29.53 -45.73 12.21
N LYS A 5 -30.81 -45.39 12.41
CA LYS A 5 -31.34 -44.04 12.09
C LYS A 5 -30.88 -43.02 13.13
N LEU A 6 -30.80 -43.42 14.39
CA LEU A 6 -30.30 -42.57 15.48
C LEU A 6 -28.81 -42.23 15.24
N PHE A 7 -27.98 -43.22 14.91
CA PHE A 7 -26.56 -43.02 14.61
C PHE A 7 -26.32 -42.13 13.39
N PHE A 8 -27.12 -42.30 12.34
CA PHE A 8 -27.05 -41.45 11.15
C PHE A 8 -27.42 -39.99 11.47
N VAL A 9 -28.52 -39.78 12.22
CA VAL A 9 -28.96 -38.43 12.63
C VAL A 9 -27.92 -37.77 13.53
N THR A 10 -27.33 -38.49 14.49
CA THR A 10 -26.28 -37.93 15.36
C THR A 10 -25.04 -37.51 14.58
N LYS A 11 -24.62 -38.28 13.56
CA LYS A 11 -23.49 -37.90 12.69
C LYS A 11 -23.79 -36.68 11.84
N VAL A 12 -24.97 -36.61 11.23
CA VAL A 12 -25.37 -35.48 10.37
C VAL A 12 -25.46 -34.19 11.19
N THR A 13 -26.03 -34.25 12.39
CA THR A 13 -26.08 -33.10 13.31
C THR A 13 -24.69 -32.64 13.74
N GLY A 14 -23.77 -33.57 14.01
CA GLY A 14 -22.38 -33.24 14.37
C GLY A 14 -21.62 -32.55 13.24
N ILE A 15 -21.76 -33.03 12.00
CA ILE A 15 -21.13 -32.41 10.81
C ILE A 15 -21.68 -31.01 10.57
N PHE A 16 -23.00 -30.82 10.73
CA PHE A 16 -23.63 -29.52 10.55
C PHE A 16 -23.19 -28.49 11.59
N ALA A 17 -23.01 -28.91 12.85
CA ALA A 17 -22.49 -28.06 13.91
C ALA A 17 -21.06 -27.57 13.62
N VAL A 18 -20.20 -28.45 13.10
CA VAL A 18 -18.82 -28.11 12.71
C VAL A 18 -18.81 -27.13 11.54
N LEU A 19 -19.66 -27.34 10.53
CA LEU A 19 -19.76 -26.44 9.37
C LEU A 19 -20.24 -25.03 9.75
N MET A 20 -21.17 -24.90 10.71
CA MET A 20 -21.62 -23.59 11.20
C MET A 20 -20.49 -22.79 11.84
N VAL A 21 -19.66 -23.42 12.66
CA VAL A 21 -18.54 -22.73 13.34
C VAL A 21 -17.50 -22.26 12.33
N ILE A 22 -17.16 -23.09 11.34
CA ILE A 22 -16.20 -22.74 10.28
C ILE A 22 -16.75 -21.60 9.40
N GLY A 23 -18.04 -21.63 9.07
CA GLY A 23 -18.69 -20.55 8.32
C GLY A 23 -18.65 -19.20 9.04
N ALA A 24 -18.87 -19.18 10.36
CA ALA A 24 -18.78 -17.96 11.17
C ALA A 24 -17.35 -17.39 11.22
N PHE A 25 -16.34 -18.26 11.29
CA PHE A 25 -14.93 -17.85 11.23
C PHE A 25 -14.49 -17.35 9.84
N ALA A 26 -15.08 -17.86 8.75
CA ALA A 26 -14.78 -17.38 7.41
C ALA A 26 -15.32 -15.96 7.17
N LEU A 27 -16.50 -15.64 7.72
CA LEU A 27 -17.12 -14.33 7.60
C LEU A 27 -16.48 -13.25 8.47
N SER A 28 -15.83 -13.62 9.58
CA SER A 28 -15.14 -12.66 10.45
C SER A 28 -13.81 -12.15 9.89
N GLN A 29 -13.32 -12.74 8.79
CA GLN A 29 -12.06 -12.36 8.13
C GLN A 29 -12.25 -11.41 6.94
N THR A 30 -13.39 -10.72 6.81
CA THR A 30 -13.47 -9.58 5.89
C THR A 30 -12.58 -8.47 6.42
N ALA A 31 -11.32 -8.54 6.00
CA ALA A 31 -10.26 -7.62 6.34
C ALA A 31 -10.74 -6.19 6.15
N THR A 32 -10.65 -5.40 7.21
CA THR A 32 -10.63 -3.95 7.12
C THR A 32 -9.31 -3.58 6.44
N VAL A 33 -9.29 -3.65 5.11
CA VAL A 33 -8.25 -3.02 4.30
C VAL A 33 -8.48 -1.53 4.51
N GLY A 34 -7.70 -0.92 5.40
CA GLY A 34 -7.77 0.50 5.68
C GLY A 34 -7.57 1.26 4.37
N VAL A 35 -8.65 1.80 3.82
CA VAL A 35 -8.58 2.64 2.64
C VAL A 35 -8.02 3.99 3.10
N VAL A 36 -6.73 4.21 2.86
CA VAL A 36 -6.09 5.50 3.09
C VAL A 36 -6.48 6.40 1.93
N PHE A 37 -7.45 7.30 2.16
CA PHE A 37 -7.77 8.36 1.22
C PHE A 37 -6.76 9.49 1.41
N GLY A 38 -5.72 9.49 0.58
CA GLY A 38 -4.90 10.69 0.40
C GLY A 38 -5.70 11.70 -0.41
N GLU A 39 -6.07 12.83 0.19
CA GLU A 39 -6.64 13.96 -0.55
C GLU A 39 -5.50 14.61 -1.33
N ALA A 40 -5.66 14.77 -2.64
CA ALA A 40 -4.70 15.49 -3.48
C ALA A 40 -4.72 16.97 -3.05
N VAL A 41 -3.76 17.36 -2.21
CA VAL A 41 -3.59 18.75 -1.77
C VAL A 41 -3.34 19.60 -3.03
N PRO A 42 -4.11 20.67 -3.27
CA PRO A 42 -3.87 21.53 -4.41
C PRO A 42 -2.44 22.06 -4.36
N LEU A 43 -1.70 21.84 -5.45
CA LEU A 43 -0.29 22.22 -5.54
C LEU A 43 -0.17 23.73 -5.32
N ILE A 44 0.51 24.11 -4.24
CA ILE A 44 0.83 25.50 -3.94
C ILE A 44 1.71 26.00 -5.10
N PRO A 45 1.39 27.15 -5.73
CA PRO A 45 2.22 27.68 -6.79
C PRO A 45 3.66 27.87 -6.30
N ILE A 46 4.61 27.26 -6.99
CA ILE A 46 6.03 27.28 -6.61
C ILE A 46 6.56 28.70 -6.80
N ASN A 47 6.72 29.41 -5.69
CA ASN A 47 7.36 30.72 -5.65
C ASN A 47 8.31 30.76 -4.45
N THR A 48 9.50 30.22 -4.64
CA THR A 48 10.54 30.14 -3.61
C THR A 48 11.34 31.44 -3.44
N GLY A 49 11.08 32.46 -4.27
CA GLY A 49 11.91 33.65 -4.36
C GLY A 49 13.25 33.45 -5.08
N ASN A 50 13.55 32.23 -5.55
CA ASN A 50 14.72 31.90 -6.35
C ASN A 50 14.27 31.30 -7.70
N SER A 51 14.63 31.97 -8.80
CA SER A 51 14.22 31.56 -10.16
C SER A 51 14.83 30.23 -10.59
N ASN A 52 16.03 29.91 -10.13
CA ASN A 52 16.69 28.63 -10.42
C ASN A 52 15.97 27.50 -9.66
N LEU A 53 15.71 27.68 -8.36
CA LEU A 53 14.99 26.69 -7.56
C LEU A 53 13.55 26.47 -8.04
N ASN A 54 12.87 27.51 -8.55
CA ASN A 54 11.54 27.37 -9.14
C ASN A 54 11.52 26.50 -10.41
N ASN A 55 12.63 26.44 -11.15
CA ASN A 55 12.74 25.60 -12.35
C ASN A 55 13.19 24.17 -12.01
N GLU A 56 13.99 24.01 -10.96
CA GLU A 56 14.57 22.71 -10.58
C GLU A 56 13.65 21.89 -9.68
N LEU A 57 12.78 22.53 -8.88
CA LEU A 57 11.81 21.85 -8.02
C LEU A 57 10.87 20.91 -8.79
N PRO A 58 10.24 21.34 -9.91
CA PRO A 58 9.46 20.42 -10.73
C PRO A 58 10.27 19.22 -11.20
N LEU A 59 11.49 19.43 -11.70
CA LEU A 59 12.38 18.36 -12.17
C LEU A 59 12.78 17.40 -11.04
N PHE A 60 12.97 17.92 -9.83
CA PHE A 60 13.24 17.13 -8.63
C PHE A 60 12.07 16.21 -8.29
N TYR A 61 10.83 16.72 -8.33
CA TYR A 61 9.65 15.90 -8.06
C TYR A 61 9.40 14.87 -9.16
N ASP A 62 9.59 15.25 -10.43
CA ASP A 62 9.49 14.31 -11.57
C ASP A 62 10.51 13.17 -11.42
N CYS A 63 11.76 13.48 -11.01
CA CYS A 63 12.77 12.46 -10.75
C CYS A 63 12.37 11.50 -9.62
N ILE A 64 11.75 12.02 -8.56
CA ILE A 64 11.28 11.18 -7.46
C ILE A 64 10.18 10.23 -7.91
N GLU A 65 9.21 10.72 -8.69
CA GLU A 65 8.11 9.90 -9.22
C GLU A 65 8.68 8.79 -10.12
N ASP A 66 9.59 9.14 -11.03
CA ASP A 66 10.26 8.17 -11.90
C ASP A 66 11.09 7.15 -11.10
N ALA A 67 11.79 7.58 -10.05
CA ALA A 67 12.59 6.70 -9.21
C ALA A 67 11.71 5.68 -8.46
N VAL A 68 10.57 6.11 -7.93
CA VAL A 68 9.58 5.26 -7.25
C VAL A 68 8.96 4.26 -8.22
N ASP A 69 8.56 4.71 -9.41
CA ASP A 69 7.95 3.86 -10.43
C ASP A 69 8.93 2.79 -10.97
N ASN A 70 10.21 3.13 -11.06
CA ASN A 70 11.28 2.23 -11.49
C ASN A 70 11.89 1.39 -10.34
N SER A 71 11.45 1.62 -9.09
CA SER A 71 11.90 0.89 -7.91
C SER A 71 11.36 -0.54 -7.90
N LEU A 72 12.06 -1.45 -8.59
CA LEU A 72 11.68 -2.86 -8.77
C LEU A 72 11.83 -3.73 -7.50
N LEU A 73 11.92 -3.14 -6.31
CA LEU A 73 12.20 -3.90 -5.08
C LEU A 73 10.91 -4.46 -4.47
N SER A 74 10.48 -5.60 -5.03
CA SER A 74 9.45 -6.49 -4.48
C SER A 74 9.74 -7.02 -3.05
N THR A 75 10.89 -6.65 -2.47
CA THR A 75 11.35 -7.10 -1.13
C THR A 75 11.16 -6.01 -0.07
N GLU A 76 10.93 -4.75 -0.46
CA GLU A 76 10.71 -3.68 0.51
C GLU A 76 9.29 -3.71 1.10
N PRO A 77 9.12 -3.23 2.34
CA PRO A 77 7.81 -3.12 2.97
C PRO A 77 6.84 -2.39 2.04
N ASN A 78 5.58 -2.83 2.02
CA ASN A 78 4.52 -2.33 1.14
C ASN A 78 4.35 -0.79 1.18
N TYR A 79 4.82 -0.15 2.25
CA TYR A 79 4.89 1.30 2.41
C TYR A 79 5.75 2.00 1.32
N PHE A 80 6.89 1.44 0.92
CA PHE A 80 7.81 2.05 -0.07
C PHE A 80 7.41 1.81 -1.52
N LYS A 81 6.29 1.12 -1.79
CA LYS A 81 5.79 0.98 -3.18
C LYS A 81 5.20 2.27 -3.75
N LYS A 82 4.95 3.26 -2.90
CA LYS A 82 4.35 4.55 -3.27
C LYS A 82 5.12 5.74 -2.71
N GLU A 83 6.16 5.47 -1.93
CA GLU A 83 6.93 6.48 -1.21
C GLU A 83 8.41 6.25 -1.54
N PRO A 84 9.16 7.30 -1.90
CA PRO A 84 10.56 7.16 -2.24
C PRO A 84 11.39 6.80 -1.02
N THR A 85 12.42 5.99 -1.24
CA THR A 85 13.46 5.72 -0.26
C THR A 85 14.35 6.94 -0.08
N ARG A 86 15.01 7.04 1.07
CA ARG A 86 15.98 8.11 1.35
C ARG A 86 17.11 8.16 0.30
N ALA A 87 17.48 7.02 -0.28
CA ALA A 87 18.53 6.95 -1.29
C ALA A 87 18.07 7.58 -2.61
N GLU A 88 16.84 7.29 -3.05
CA GLU A 88 16.23 7.85 -4.25
C GLU A 88 16.04 9.37 -4.11
N VAL A 89 15.51 9.83 -2.98
CA VAL A 89 15.37 11.28 -2.71
C VAL A 89 16.72 12.00 -2.78
N ARG A 90 17.78 11.40 -2.20
CA ARG A 90 19.12 12.02 -2.24
C ARG A 90 19.71 12.03 -3.65
N GLY A 91 19.53 10.96 -4.42
CA GLY A 91 19.98 10.89 -5.81
C GLY A 91 19.33 11.97 -6.66
N CYS A 92 18.00 12.06 -6.60
CA CYS A 92 17.27 13.10 -7.33
C CYS A 92 17.66 14.51 -6.90
N PHE A 93 17.95 14.75 -5.62
CA PHE A 93 18.40 16.05 -5.16
C PHE A 93 19.75 16.43 -5.78
N GLU A 94 20.71 15.49 -5.79
CA GLU A 94 22.04 15.72 -6.37
C GLU A 94 21.96 15.93 -7.89
N ASP A 95 21.08 15.20 -8.59
CA ASP A 95 20.94 15.26 -10.04
C ASP A 95 20.26 16.55 -10.54
N THR A 96 19.32 17.11 -9.78
CA THR A 96 18.53 18.27 -10.22
C THR A 96 18.96 19.59 -9.57
N ILE A 97 19.07 19.63 -8.24
CA ILE A 97 19.30 20.87 -7.47
C ILE A 97 20.76 20.98 -7.01
N GLY A 98 21.40 19.85 -6.70
CA GLY A 98 22.77 19.81 -6.19
C GLY A 98 23.83 20.15 -7.25
N ASN A 99 23.51 19.96 -8.53
CA ASN A 99 24.48 20.09 -9.64
C ASN A 99 24.55 21.51 -10.24
N THR A 100 23.63 22.41 -9.90
CA THR A 100 23.59 23.80 -10.38
C THR A 100 24.27 24.80 -9.46
N GLY A 101 24.90 24.31 -8.39
CA GLY A 101 25.70 25.08 -7.43
C GLY A 101 27.20 25.19 -7.73
N GLN A 102 27.65 24.94 -8.97
CA GLN A 102 29.04 25.20 -9.42
C GLN A 102 29.13 26.33 -10.45
#